data_AF-A0A5B8VM87-F1
#
_entry.id   AF-A0A5B8VM87-F1
#
_cell.length_a   1.000
_cell.length_b   1.000
_cell.length_c   1.000
_cell.angle_alpha   90.00
_cell.angle_beta   90.00
_cell.angle_gamma   90.00
#
_symmetry.space_group_name_H-M   'P 1'
#
loop_
_entity.id
_entity.type
_entity.pdbx_description
1 polymer ?
#
loop_
_entity_poly.entity_id
_entity_poly.type
_entity_poly.pdbx_seq_one_letter_code
_entity_poly.pdbx_strand_id
1 'polypeptide(L)'
;MRKIIELAVNSRRLRRAIKTKYMNLLTDFGLKSIFKVEELAVAFLNDVLNGQLNIKKVTYLDKEANGKSKYHRTAIFDLLCQDDQNREFIIEIQRIKQEFFIDRSIFYTSARIQENAPKGKQAMTEWDFEQKTIIFIGLLDFELPHSKPGKFKTIGQICDIEDKTVLFNKLTYIYLELPKFEKASLTSSLDELTN
;
A
#
# COMPACT_ATOMS: atom_id res chain seq x y z
N MET A 1 -3.98 -14.18 13.40
CA MET A 1 -2.85 -13.41 13.96
C MET A 1 -1.53 -14.17 13.97
N ARG A 2 -1.51 -15.50 14.08
CA ARG A 2 -0.29 -16.30 13.86
C ARG A 2 0.48 -15.88 12.60
N LYS A 3 -0.16 -15.62 11.44
CA LYS A 3 0.59 -15.24 10.23
C LYS A 3 1.24 -13.85 10.19
N ILE A 4 0.63 -12.76 10.69
CA ILE A 4 1.27 -11.42 10.67
C ILE A 4 2.28 -11.26 11.82
N ILE A 5 2.02 -11.91 12.96
CA ILE A 5 3.01 -12.03 14.04
C ILE A 5 4.11 -13.04 13.66
N GLU A 6 3.82 -14.11 12.88
CA GLU A 6 4.82 -15.01 12.25
C GLU A 6 5.64 -14.30 11.17
N LEU A 7 5.06 -13.36 10.42
CA LEU A 7 5.76 -12.55 9.41
C LEU A 7 6.75 -11.56 10.06
N ALA A 8 6.37 -10.96 11.20
CA ALA A 8 7.33 -10.25 12.04
C ALA A 8 8.39 -11.17 12.67
N VAL A 9 8.11 -12.48 12.78
CA VAL A 9 8.96 -13.47 13.47
C VAL A 9 10.20 -13.86 12.66
N ASN A 10 10.17 -13.87 11.32
CA ASN A 10 11.33 -14.31 10.52
C ASN A 10 12.41 -13.23 10.28
N SER A 11 12.15 -11.97 10.63
CA SER A 11 13.16 -10.90 10.64
C SER A 11 13.48 -10.47 12.07
N ARG A 12 14.63 -10.90 12.62
CA ARG A 12 15.13 -10.45 13.94
C ARG A 12 15.20 -8.92 14.04
N ARG A 13 15.42 -8.23 12.91
CA ARG A 13 15.53 -6.76 12.81
C ARG A 13 14.17 -6.08 12.97
N LEU A 14 13.12 -6.59 12.31
CA LEU A 14 11.75 -6.08 12.39
C LEU A 14 11.13 -6.36 13.77
N ARG A 15 11.39 -7.53 14.37
CA ARG A 15 11.01 -7.80 15.78
C ARG A 15 11.60 -6.77 16.73
N ARG A 16 12.89 -6.45 16.60
CA ARG A 16 13.54 -5.48 17.49
C ARG A 16 12.97 -4.07 17.25
N ALA A 17 12.74 -3.66 16.01
CA ALA A 17 12.13 -2.36 15.73
C ALA A 17 10.72 -2.21 16.32
N ILE A 18 9.85 -3.21 16.13
CA ILE A 18 8.46 -3.22 16.61
C ILE A 18 8.36 -3.45 18.13
N LYS A 19 9.31 -4.19 18.73
CA LYS A 19 9.29 -4.53 20.16
C LYS A 19 10.04 -3.52 21.05
N THR A 20 11.03 -2.80 20.51
CA THR A 20 11.80 -1.78 21.28
C THR A 20 11.15 -0.40 21.25
N LYS A 21 10.26 -0.13 20.28
CA LYS A 21 9.36 1.02 20.27
C LYS A 21 7.95 0.45 20.13
N TYR A 22 7.07 0.73 21.09
CA TYR A 22 5.62 0.49 21.01
C TYR A 22 5.00 1.23 19.80
N MET A 23 5.36 0.84 18.58
CA MET A 23 4.95 1.51 17.36
C MET A 23 3.57 1.00 16.97
N ASN A 24 2.57 1.79 17.30
CA ASN A 24 1.25 1.60 16.77
C ASN A 24 1.25 1.94 15.27
N LEU A 25 1.25 0.92 14.40
CA LEU A 25 1.18 1.07 12.93
C LEU A 25 -0.08 1.81 12.46
N LEU A 26 -1.07 1.94 13.33
CA LEU A 26 -2.33 2.65 13.10
C LEU A 26 -2.17 4.17 13.30
N THR A 27 -1.04 4.60 13.87
CA THR A 27 -0.69 6.02 13.96
C THR A 27 0.14 6.45 12.75
N ASP A 28 -0.09 7.68 12.30
CA ASP A 28 0.73 8.30 11.26
C ASP A 28 2.23 8.28 11.64
N PHE A 29 2.53 8.45 12.94
CA PHE A 29 3.90 8.34 13.46
C PHE A 29 4.49 6.94 13.32
N GLY A 30 3.75 5.89 13.68
CA GLY A 30 4.21 4.50 13.60
C GLY A 30 4.45 4.08 12.15
N LEU A 31 3.51 4.40 11.27
CA LEU A 31 3.66 4.15 9.84
C LEU A 31 4.86 4.92 9.27
N LYS A 32 4.96 6.23 9.55
CA LYS A 32 6.11 7.02 9.10
C LYS A 32 7.43 6.52 9.64
N SER A 33 7.44 5.91 10.82
CA SER A 33 8.66 5.33 11.41
C SER A 33 9.12 4.05 10.68
N ILE A 34 8.18 3.21 10.21
CA ILE A 34 8.52 2.08 9.31
C ILE A 34 9.12 2.62 8.02
N PHE A 35 8.41 3.54 7.37
CA PHE A 35 8.81 4.09 6.08
C PHE A 35 9.95 5.11 6.18
N LYS A 36 10.65 5.23 7.30
CA LYS A 36 11.94 5.95 7.39
C LYS A 36 13.15 5.02 7.24
N VAL A 37 12.94 3.71 7.37
CA VAL A 37 13.98 2.70 7.28
C VAL A 37 13.64 1.82 6.10
N GLU A 38 14.44 1.89 5.04
CA GLU A 38 14.18 1.21 3.77
C GLU A 38 13.92 -0.30 3.98
N GLU A 39 14.70 -0.98 4.81
CA GLU A 39 14.52 -2.42 5.03
C GLU A 39 13.18 -2.75 5.71
N LEU A 40 12.65 -1.86 6.55
CA LEU A 40 11.33 -2.05 7.16
C LEU A 40 10.22 -1.74 6.16
N ALA A 41 10.39 -0.73 5.31
CA ALA A 41 9.46 -0.41 4.23
C ALA A 41 9.35 -1.58 3.23
N VAL A 42 10.49 -2.09 2.76
CA VAL A 42 10.56 -3.26 1.86
C VAL A 42 9.89 -4.47 2.48
N ALA A 43 10.20 -4.78 3.75
CA ALA A 43 9.58 -5.90 4.45
C ALA A 43 8.05 -5.73 4.54
N PHE A 44 7.58 -4.56 4.98
CA PHE A 44 6.16 -4.26 5.08
C PHE A 44 5.44 -4.40 3.72
N LEU A 45 6.00 -3.81 2.67
CA LEU A 45 5.38 -3.83 1.35
C LEU A 45 5.32 -5.25 0.76
N ASN A 46 6.39 -6.04 0.90
CA ASN A 46 6.39 -7.44 0.46
C ASN A 46 5.35 -8.29 1.21
N ASP A 47 5.16 -8.05 2.50
CA ASP A 47 4.12 -8.73 3.29
C ASP A 47 2.71 -8.34 2.81
N VAL A 48 2.48 -7.05 2.53
CA VAL A 48 1.20 -6.56 2.00
C VAL A 48 0.90 -7.17 0.62
N LEU A 49 1.92 -7.23 -0.24
CA LEU A 49 1.83 -7.79 -1.59
C LEU A 49 1.74 -9.32 -1.60
N ASN A 50 2.14 -9.98 -0.51
CA ASN A 50 2.04 -11.43 -0.31
C ASN A 50 2.58 -12.24 -1.52
N GLY A 51 3.77 -11.86 -1.99
CA GLY A 51 4.47 -12.55 -3.08
C GLY A 51 4.00 -12.22 -4.50
N GLN A 52 3.02 -11.32 -4.69
CA GLN A 52 2.65 -10.84 -6.03
C GLN A 52 3.80 -10.10 -6.71
N LEU A 53 4.60 -9.36 -5.93
CA LEU A 53 5.85 -8.73 -6.33
C LEU A 53 6.88 -8.89 -5.22
N ASN A 54 8.15 -8.92 -5.59
CA ASN A 54 9.28 -9.08 -4.68
C ASN A 54 10.15 -7.82 -4.70
N ILE A 55 9.73 -6.82 -3.94
CA ILE A 55 10.43 -5.53 -3.83
C ILE A 55 11.82 -5.75 -3.27
N LYS A 56 12.82 -5.17 -3.94
CA LYS A 56 14.23 -5.13 -3.53
C LYS A 56 14.69 -3.75 -3.12
N LYS A 57 14.10 -2.71 -3.69
CA LYS A 57 14.51 -1.32 -3.48
C LYS A 57 13.30 -0.40 -3.41
N VAL A 58 13.37 0.59 -2.54
CA VAL A 58 12.36 1.64 -2.41
C VAL A 58 13.04 3.01 -2.52
N THR A 59 12.58 3.83 -3.46
CA THR A 59 13.01 5.22 -3.61
C THR A 59 11.84 6.14 -3.28
N TYR A 60 12.06 7.10 -2.38
CA TYR A 60 11.04 8.06 -1.97
C TYR A 60 10.96 9.17 -3.01
N LEU A 61 9.77 9.35 -3.60
CA LEU A 61 9.54 10.41 -4.56
C LEU A 61 9.23 11.71 -3.82
N ASP A 62 9.96 12.77 -4.18
CA ASP A 62 9.84 14.05 -3.51
C ASP A 62 8.56 14.78 -3.94
N LYS A 63 7.78 15.24 -2.95
CA LYS A 63 6.46 15.85 -3.18
C LYS A 63 6.54 17.34 -3.51
N GLU A 64 7.64 18.00 -3.13
CA GLU A 64 7.78 19.45 -3.24
C GLU A 64 8.26 19.90 -4.63
N ALA A 65 9.00 19.05 -5.35
CA ALA A 65 9.55 19.38 -6.67
C ALA A 65 8.50 19.61 -7.77
N ASN A 66 7.24 19.17 -7.57
CA ASN A 66 6.20 19.19 -8.59
C ASN A 66 5.14 20.30 -8.45
N GLY A 67 5.35 21.30 -7.58
CA GLY A 67 4.56 22.55 -7.57
C GLY A 67 3.04 22.37 -7.36
N LYS A 68 2.59 21.24 -6.81
CA LYS A 68 1.15 20.97 -6.64
C LYS A 68 0.54 21.82 -5.53
N SER A 69 -0.61 22.39 -5.84
CA SER A 69 -1.52 23.09 -4.93
C SER A 69 -1.65 22.37 -3.57
N LYS A 70 -1.70 23.14 -2.47
CA LYS A 70 -1.81 22.67 -1.07
C LYS A 70 -2.92 21.63 -0.82
N TYR A 71 -3.89 21.51 -1.72
CA TYR A 71 -5.01 20.55 -1.64
C TYR A 71 -4.65 19.10 -2.01
N HIS A 72 -3.50 18.84 -2.64
CA HIS A 72 -3.06 17.49 -3.06
C HIS A 72 -2.14 16.75 -2.05
N ARG A 73 -2.05 17.24 -0.81
CA ARG A 73 -1.12 16.73 0.23
C ARG A 73 -1.58 15.45 0.95
N THR A 74 -2.42 14.61 0.34
CA THR A 74 -3.05 13.48 1.05
C THR A 74 -2.17 12.23 1.13
N ALA A 75 -1.27 12.01 0.16
CA ALA A 75 -0.36 10.87 0.18
C ALA A 75 0.52 10.91 1.42
N ILE A 76 0.65 9.78 2.11
CA ILE A 76 1.67 9.61 3.15
C ILE A 76 3.00 9.34 2.46
N PHE A 77 3.03 8.43 1.48
CA PHE A 77 4.24 8.07 0.74
C PHE A 77 3.94 7.85 -0.75
N ASP A 78 4.82 8.40 -1.59
CA ASP A 78 4.90 8.07 -3.01
C ASP A 78 6.25 7.38 -3.21
N LEU A 79 6.22 6.12 -3.59
CA LEU A 79 7.40 5.26 -3.62
C LEU A 79 7.61 4.73 -5.03
N LEU A 80 8.80 4.93 -5.58
CA LEU A 80 9.27 4.19 -6.74
C LEU A 80 9.93 2.91 -6.23
N CYS A 81 9.30 1.78 -6.50
CA CYS A 81 9.76 0.48 -6.07
C CYS A 81 10.36 -0.26 -7.27
N GLN A 82 11.36 -1.10 -6.98
CA GLN A 82 11.97 -1.99 -7.96
C GLN A 82 11.96 -3.41 -7.42
N ASP A 83 11.54 -4.38 -8.24
CA ASP A 83 11.58 -5.79 -7.89
C ASP A 83 12.89 -6.50 -8.31
N ASP A 84 12.94 -7.82 -8.08
CA ASP A 84 14.06 -8.68 -8.47
C ASP A 84 14.27 -8.84 -9.97
N GLN A 85 13.30 -8.43 -10.79
CA GLN A 85 13.39 -8.41 -12.25
C GLN A 85 13.72 -7.02 -12.79
N ASN A 86 14.12 -6.08 -11.91
CA ASN A 86 14.35 -4.68 -12.22
C ASN A 86 13.11 -3.94 -12.75
N ARG A 87 11.90 -4.48 -12.57
CA ARG A 87 10.67 -3.80 -12.98
C ARG A 87 10.35 -2.70 -11.98
N GLU A 88 10.10 -1.50 -12.50
CA GLU A 88 9.72 -0.36 -11.70
C GLU A 88 8.21 -0.23 -11.60
N PHE A 89 7.73 0.09 -10.41
CA PHE A 89 6.32 0.37 -10.16
C PHE A 89 6.17 1.40 -9.05
N ILE A 90 5.07 2.13 -9.12
CA ILE A 90 4.77 3.17 -8.15
C ILE A 90 3.88 2.58 -7.07
N ILE A 91 4.29 2.72 -5.81
CA ILE A 91 3.43 2.45 -4.66
C ILE A 91 3.01 3.77 -4.04
N GLU A 92 1.69 4.00 -3.97
CA GLU A 92 1.11 5.13 -3.25
C GLU A 92 0.46 4.66 -1.96
N ILE A 93 0.82 5.28 -0.85
CA ILE A 93 0.26 4.94 0.47
C ILE A 93 -0.54 6.12 1.00
N GLN A 94 -1.81 5.87 1.28
CA GLN A 94 -2.77 6.88 1.71
C GLN A 94 -3.45 6.44 2.99
N ARG A 95 -3.68 7.35 3.94
CA ARG A 95 -4.72 7.14 4.96
C ARG A 95 -6.01 7.73 4.44
N ILE A 96 -7.03 6.89 4.30
CA ILE A 96 -8.28 7.27 3.66
C ILE A 96 -9.35 7.36 4.74
N LYS A 97 -10.10 8.46 4.74
CA LYS A 97 -11.30 8.64 5.56
C LYS A 97 -12.49 7.94 4.91
N GLN A 98 -13.48 7.54 5.70
CA GLN A 98 -14.65 6.78 5.28
C GLN A 98 -15.38 7.32 4.03
N GLU A 99 -15.56 8.62 3.96
CA GLU A 99 -16.33 9.26 2.89
C GLU A 99 -15.65 9.15 1.52
N PHE A 100 -16.37 8.63 0.51
CA PHE A 100 -15.93 8.50 -0.88
C PHE A 100 -14.56 7.83 -1.05
N PHE A 101 -14.22 6.84 -0.22
CA PHE A 101 -12.86 6.29 -0.17
C PHE A 101 -12.43 5.63 -1.50
N ILE A 102 -13.33 4.93 -2.19
CA ILE A 102 -13.06 4.36 -3.52
C ILE A 102 -12.86 5.49 -4.53
N ASP A 103 -13.77 6.46 -4.60
CA ASP A 103 -13.68 7.57 -5.55
C ASP A 103 -12.39 8.36 -5.37
N ARG A 104 -11.97 8.58 -4.11
CA ARG A 104 -10.69 9.23 -3.79
C ARG A 104 -9.49 8.41 -4.28
N SER A 105 -9.49 7.09 -4.10
CA SER A 105 -8.41 6.23 -4.60
C SER A 105 -8.31 6.28 -6.13
N ILE A 106 -9.44 6.30 -6.84
CA ILE A 106 -9.50 6.41 -8.30
C ILE A 106 -9.01 7.80 -8.73
N PHE A 107 -9.44 8.85 -8.04
CA PHE A 107 -9.01 10.21 -8.31
C PHE A 107 -7.48 10.36 -8.19
N TYR A 108 -6.87 9.86 -7.11
CA TYR A 108 -5.42 9.96 -6.93
C TYR A 108 -4.63 9.14 -7.95
N THR A 109 -5.04 7.90 -8.20
CA THR A 109 -4.38 7.05 -9.19
C THR A 109 -4.53 7.57 -10.62
N SER A 110 -5.66 8.19 -10.98
CA SER A 110 -5.83 8.82 -12.30
C SER A 110 -4.88 10.00 -12.52
N ALA A 111 -4.66 10.84 -11.50
CA ALA A 111 -3.65 11.89 -11.56
C ALA A 111 -2.24 11.30 -11.77
N ARG A 112 -1.92 10.19 -11.09
CA ARG A 112 -0.62 9.52 -11.27
C ARG A 112 -0.45 8.90 -12.66
N ILE A 113 -1.50 8.30 -13.21
CA ILE A 113 -1.52 7.78 -14.58
C ILE A 113 -1.17 8.90 -15.56
N GLN A 114 -1.78 10.07 -15.41
CA GLN A 114 -1.48 11.23 -16.25
C GLN A 114 -0.03 11.72 -16.08
N GLU A 115 0.51 11.70 -14.86
CA GLU A 115 1.91 12.10 -14.61
C GLU A 115 2.94 11.16 -15.22
N ASN A 116 2.57 9.89 -15.38
CA ASN A 116 3.43 8.88 -16.02
C ASN A 116 3.41 8.95 -17.54
N ALA A 117 2.49 9.73 -18.14
CA ALA A 117 2.47 9.95 -19.58
C ALA A 117 3.76 10.68 -20.02
N PRO A 118 4.32 10.35 -21.19
CA PRO A 118 5.47 11.07 -21.74
C PRO A 118 5.18 12.57 -21.87
N LYS A 119 6.20 13.40 -21.64
CA LYS A 119 6.10 14.87 -21.75
C LYS A 119 6.74 15.35 -23.04
N GLY A 120 6.12 16.36 -23.66
CA GLY A 120 6.59 16.96 -24.90
C GLY A 120 5.95 16.36 -26.16
N LYS A 121 5.80 17.18 -27.20
CA LYS A 121 5.02 16.81 -28.41
C LYS A 121 5.53 15.54 -29.08
N GLN A 122 6.84 15.38 -29.22
CA GLN A 122 7.45 14.24 -29.91
C GLN A 122 7.26 12.92 -29.14
N ALA A 123 7.47 12.95 -27.82
CA ALA A 123 7.27 11.77 -26.98
C ALA A 123 5.78 11.37 -26.91
N MET A 124 4.86 12.33 -27.00
CA MET A 124 3.42 12.07 -27.04
C MET A 124 2.96 11.48 -28.38
N THR A 125 3.59 11.84 -29.50
CA THR A 125 3.24 11.30 -30.83
C THR A 125 3.65 9.85 -31.04
N GLU A 126 4.68 9.39 -30.31
CA GLU A 126 5.19 8.02 -30.38
C GLU A 126 4.64 7.12 -29.26
N TRP A 127 3.85 7.69 -28.33
CA TRP A 127 3.33 6.94 -27.20
C TRP A 127 2.15 6.05 -27.59
N ASP A 128 2.27 4.76 -27.26
CA ASP A 128 1.27 3.71 -27.49
C ASP A 128 0.24 3.58 -26.37
N PHE A 129 0.21 4.53 -25.42
CA PHE A 129 -0.61 4.52 -24.21
C PHE A 129 -0.29 3.39 -23.23
N GLU A 130 0.83 2.67 -23.39
CA GLU A 130 1.25 1.66 -22.44
C GLU A 130 1.55 2.31 -21.08
N GLN A 131 0.89 1.80 -20.03
CA GLN A 131 1.01 2.32 -18.67
C GLN A 131 2.12 1.59 -17.89
N LYS A 132 2.80 2.33 -17.01
CA LYS A 132 3.62 1.75 -15.94
C LYS A 132 2.72 1.07 -14.90
N THR A 133 3.28 0.09 -14.20
CA THR A 133 2.59 -0.55 -13.08
C THR A 133 2.45 0.43 -11.90
N ILE A 134 1.23 0.57 -11.39
CA ILE A 134 0.85 1.41 -10.25
C ILE A 134 0.10 0.53 -9.25
N ILE A 135 0.55 0.54 -8.01
CA ILE A 135 -0.10 -0.13 -6.89
C ILE A 135 -0.49 0.91 -5.86
N PHE A 136 -1.78 1.04 -5.65
CA PHE A 136 -2.33 1.92 -4.63
C PHE A 136 -2.57 1.12 -3.35
N ILE A 137 -2.04 1.57 -2.22
CA ILE A 137 -2.25 0.98 -0.90
C ILE A 137 -3.02 1.99 -0.02
N GLY A 138 -4.31 1.74 0.18
CA GLY A 138 -5.15 2.49 1.09
C GLY A 138 -5.13 1.89 2.50
N LEU A 139 -4.80 2.70 3.50
CA LEU A 139 -4.93 2.38 4.91
C LEU A 139 -6.23 3.00 5.44
N LEU A 140 -7.17 2.15 5.81
CA LEU A 140 -8.53 2.53 6.20
C LEU A 140 -8.66 2.42 7.71
N ASP A 141 -9.01 3.50 8.40
CA ASP A 141 -9.32 3.48 9.83
C ASP A 141 -10.79 3.09 10.13
N PHE A 142 -11.46 2.50 9.16
CA PHE A 142 -12.83 2.01 9.23
C PHE A 142 -12.93 0.65 8.52
N GLU A 143 -14.02 -0.07 8.78
CA GLU A 143 -14.32 -1.32 8.08
C GLU A 143 -15.16 -1.04 6.82
N LEU A 144 -14.87 -1.75 5.74
CA LEU A 144 -15.63 -1.64 4.51
C LEU A 144 -17.03 -2.25 4.67
N PRO A 145 -18.11 -1.62 4.16
CA PRO A 145 -19.48 -2.10 4.35
C PRO A 145 -19.72 -3.58 3.97
N HIS A 146 -19.02 -4.09 2.95
CA HIS A 146 -19.20 -5.45 2.42
C HIS A 146 -18.07 -6.40 2.77
N SER A 147 -17.17 -6.00 3.67
CA SER A 147 -16.02 -6.82 4.01
C SER A 147 -16.39 -7.90 5.03
N LYS A 148 -15.80 -9.09 4.86
CA LYS A 148 -16.04 -10.21 5.77
C LYS A 148 -15.30 -9.98 7.11
N PRO A 149 -15.84 -10.50 8.24
CA PRO A 149 -15.10 -10.57 9.49
C PRO A 149 -13.73 -11.23 9.29
N GLY A 150 -12.68 -10.65 9.87
CA GLY A 150 -11.30 -11.17 9.76
C GLY A 150 -10.61 -10.94 8.41
N LYS A 151 -11.34 -10.56 7.35
CA LYS A 151 -10.73 -10.13 6.08
C LYS A 151 -10.30 -8.67 6.20
N PHE A 152 -9.04 -8.44 6.55
CA PHE A 152 -8.47 -7.09 6.69
C PHE A 152 -7.90 -6.52 5.37
N LYS A 153 -7.63 -7.38 4.38
CA LYS A 153 -7.06 -6.99 3.08
C LYS A 153 -8.05 -7.24 1.96
N THR A 154 -8.30 -6.21 1.15
CA THR A 154 -9.08 -6.29 -0.08
C THR A 154 -8.20 -5.86 -1.24
N ILE A 155 -8.17 -6.66 -2.31
CA ILE A 155 -7.44 -6.37 -3.54
C ILE A 155 -8.47 -6.17 -4.65
N GLY A 156 -8.33 -5.08 -5.41
CA GLY A 156 -9.16 -4.74 -6.55
C GLY A 156 -8.31 -4.50 -7.80
N GLN A 157 -8.78 -5.02 -8.93
CA GLN A 157 -8.19 -4.86 -10.26
C GLN A 157 -9.32 -4.75 -11.29
N ILE A 158 -9.01 -4.27 -12.49
CA ILE A 158 -9.97 -4.30 -13.60
C ILE A 158 -10.09 -5.75 -14.06
N CYS A 159 -11.31 -6.28 -13.99
CA CYS A 159 -11.63 -7.64 -14.35
C CYS A 159 -12.97 -7.68 -15.10
N ASP A 160 -13.15 -8.76 -15.86
CA ASP A 160 -14.45 -9.13 -16.38
C ASP A 160 -15.42 -9.40 -15.22
N ILE A 161 -16.66 -8.96 -15.35
CA ILE A 161 -17.65 -9.04 -14.28
C ILE A 161 -18.23 -10.44 -14.16
N GLU A 162 -18.39 -11.16 -15.27
CA GLU A 162 -19.05 -12.46 -15.31
C GLU A 162 -18.14 -13.56 -14.75
N ASP A 163 -16.91 -13.64 -15.25
CA ASP A 163 -15.99 -14.74 -14.92
C ASP A 163 -14.83 -14.35 -13.99
N LYS A 164 -14.69 -13.05 -13.67
CA LYS A 164 -13.61 -12.48 -12.84
C LYS A 164 -12.21 -12.57 -13.44
N THR A 165 -12.10 -12.76 -14.75
CA THR A 165 -10.82 -12.72 -15.48
C THR A 165 -10.19 -11.34 -15.36
N VAL A 166 -8.94 -11.27 -14.90
CA VAL A 166 -8.21 -9.99 -14.80
C VAL A 166 -7.85 -9.49 -16.19
N LEU A 167 -8.38 -8.31 -16.56
CA LEU A 167 -8.14 -7.68 -17.86
C LEU A 167 -6.92 -6.74 -17.82
N PHE A 168 -6.65 -6.15 -16.65
CA PHE A 168 -5.54 -5.23 -16.48
C PHE A 168 -4.92 -5.37 -15.09
N ASN A 169 -3.69 -5.89 -15.05
CA ASN A 169 -2.96 -6.17 -13.82
C ASN A 169 -1.97 -5.06 -13.42
N LYS A 170 -1.72 -4.07 -14.30
CA LYS A 170 -0.79 -2.97 -14.04
C LYS A 170 -1.36 -1.90 -13.10
N LEU A 171 -2.67 -1.87 -12.83
CA LEU A 171 -3.27 -1.01 -11.81
C LEU A 171 -3.95 -1.88 -10.76
N THR A 172 -3.39 -1.88 -9.55
CA THR A 172 -3.89 -2.69 -8.44
C THR A 172 -4.19 -1.81 -7.24
N TYR A 173 -5.38 -1.98 -6.65
CA TYR A 173 -5.78 -1.33 -5.42
C TYR A 173 -5.73 -2.33 -4.28
N ILE A 174 -5.04 -1.99 -3.19
CA ILE A 174 -4.96 -2.78 -1.97
C ILE A 174 -5.49 -1.93 -0.83
N TYR A 175 -6.58 -2.36 -0.22
CA TYR A 175 -7.17 -1.71 0.95
C TYR A 175 -6.90 -2.54 2.19
N LEU A 176 -6.32 -1.91 3.21
CA LEU A 176 -6.03 -2.50 4.51
C LEU A 176 -6.94 -1.86 5.58
N GLU A 177 -7.88 -2.63 6.09
CA GLU A 177 -8.84 -2.23 7.12
C GLU A 177 -8.22 -2.35 8.51
N LEU A 178 -7.69 -1.25 9.01
CA LEU A 178 -6.94 -1.14 10.27
C LEU A 178 -7.71 -1.64 11.51
N PRO A 179 -9.02 -1.37 11.70
CA PRO A 179 -9.76 -1.84 12.88
C PRO A 179 -9.77 -3.37 13.03
N LYS A 180 -9.64 -4.11 11.92
CA LYS A 180 -9.59 -5.58 11.93
C LYS A 180 -8.25 -6.13 12.40
N PHE A 181 -7.20 -5.30 12.42
CA PHE A 181 -5.93 -5.63 13.06
C PHE A 181 -6.02 -5.51 14.59
N GLU A 182 -6.75 -4.52 15.11
CA GLU A 182 -6.95 -4.34 16.56
C GLU A 182 -7.80 -5.46 17.17
N LYS A 183 -8.92 -5.81 16.54
CA LYS A 183 -9.80 -6.91 17.00
C LYS A 183 -9.08 -8.25 17.02
N ALA A 184 -8.21 -8.48 16.04
CA ALA A 184 -7.29 -9.59 16.10
C ALA A 184 -6.44 -9.44 17.37
N SER A 185 -5.66 -8.35 17.53
CA SER A 185 -4.66 -8.17 18.62
C SER A 185 -5.18 -8.46 20.04
N LEU A 186 -6.45 -8.14 20.30
CA LEU A 186 -7.10 -8.38 21.58
C LEU A 186 -7.47 -9.85 21.81
N THR A 187 -7.80 -10.60 20.75
CA THR A 187 -8.15 -12.03 20.88
C THR A 187 -6.91 -12.88 21.20
N SER A 188 -5.74 -12.59 20.64
CA SER A 188 -4.53 -13.36 21.00
C SER A 188 -4.01 -13.08 22.40
N SER A 189 -4.23 -11.87 22.92
CA SER A 189 -3.74 -11.46 24.24
C SER A 189 -4.53 -12.17 25.37
N LEU A 190 -5.78 -12.54 25.10
CA LEU A 190 -6.61 -13.34 26.02
C LEU A 190 -6.23 -14.83 26.00
N ASP A 191 -5.80 -15.35 24.85
CA ASP A 191 -5.34 -16.75 24.70
C ASP A 191 -3.97 -17.00 25.37
N GLU A 192 -3.13 -15.96 25.49
CA GLU A 192 -1.84 -16.01 26.21
C GLU A 192 -1.97 -15.81 27.73
N LEU A 193 -3.11 -15.30 28.22
CA LEU A 193 -3.38 -15.13 29.65
C LEU A 193 -4.19 -16.30 30.26
N THR A 194 -4.58 -17.27 29.43
CA THR A 194 -5.39 -18.43 29.83
C THR A 194 -4.69 -19.77 29.63
N ASN A 195 -3.38 -19.78 29.33
CA ASN A 195 -2.52 -20.96 29.31
C ASN A 195 -1.27 -20.79 30.18
#